data_AF-A0AAV4J5A9-F1
#
_entry.id   AF-A0AAV4J5A9-F1
#
_cell.length_a   1.000
_cell.length_b   1.000
_cell.length_c   1.000
_cell.angle_alpha   90.00
_cell.angle_beta   90.00
_cell.angle_gamma   90.00
#
_symmetry.space_group_name_H-M   'P 1'
#
loop_
_entity.id
_entity.type
_entity.pdbx_description
1 polymer ?
#
loop_
_entity_poly.entity_id
_entity_poly.type
_entity_poly.pdbx_seq_one_letter_code
_entity_poly.pdbx_strand_id
1 'polypeptide(L)'
;MWLIRRILKVSWKDKKTNDEVLDMANTGRSLYGTIRRRQMKFTGHIYRARGIEHLAMTGKINGKKSRTAPDDDDDDDDDDDDDDDDDDDDDDDDDDE
;
A
#
# COMPACT_ATOMS: atom_id res chain seq x y z
N MET A 1 -1.82 -5.49 -20.93
CA MET A 1 -2.86 -5.93 -21.90
C MET A 1 -2.29 -6.65 -23.10
N TRP A 2 -1.39 -6.05 -23.89
CA TRP A 2 -0.85 -6.69 -25.11
C TRP A 2 -0.17 -8.05 -24.84
N LEU A 3 0.71 -8.13 -23.84
CA LEU A 3 1.39 -9.37 -23.48
C LEU A 3 0.41 -10.49 -23.08
N ILE A 4 -0.53 -10.18 -22.18
CA ILE A 4 -1.57 -11.12 -21.71
C ILE A 4 -2.41 -11.63 -22.90
N ARG A 5 -2.86 -10.73 -23.78
CA ARG A 5 -3.62 -11.12 -24.99
C ARG A 5 -2.81 -12.04 -25.91
N ARG A 6 -1.49 -11.86 -25.98
CA ARG A 6 -0.60 -12.70 -26.80
C ARG A 6 -0.41 -14.09 -26.20
N ILE A 7 -0.22 -14.19 -24.87
CA ILE A 7 -0.09 -15.47 -24.16
C ILE A 7 -1.40 -16.27 -24.26
N LEU A 8 -2.54 -15.62 -24.01
CA LEU A 8 -3.87 -16.22 -24.10
C LEU A 8 -4.37 -16.42 -25.54
N LYS A 9 -3.58 -16.05 -26.56
CA LYS A 9 -3.94 -16.12 -27.99
C LYS A 9 -5.30 -15.47 -28.32
N VAL A 10 -5.65 -14.39 -27.63
CA VAL A 10 -6.92 -13.67 -27.84
C VAL A 10 -6.85 -12.91 -29.16
N SER A 11 -7.73 -13.24 -30.10
CA SER A 11 -7.82 -12.55 -31.38
C SER A 11 -8.52 -11.20 -31.21
N TRP A 12 -8.13 -10.22 -32.03
CA TRP A 12 -8.86 -8.94 -32.09
C TRP A 12 -10.29 -9.12 -32.60
N LYS A 13 -10.56 -10.21 -33.33
CA LYS A 13 -11.90 -10.57 -33.82
C LYS A 13 -12.85 -11.00 -32.69
N ASP A 14 -12.29 -11.50 -31.59
CA ASP A 14 -13.08 -11.99 -30.45
C ASP A 14 -13.71 -10.84 -29.66
N LYS A 15 -13.29 -9.58 -29.92
CA LYS A 15 -13.82 -8.34 -29.31
C LYS A 15 -13.90 -8.38 -27.77
N LYS A 16 -13.08 -9.21 -27.12
CA LYS A 16 -13.03 -9.33 -25.66
C LYS A 16 -12.56 -8.05 -25.01
N THR A 17 -13.26 -7.65 -23.96
CA THR A 17 -12.91 -6.52 -23.09
C THR A 17 -11.60 -6.79 -22.35
N ASN A 18 -10.97 -5.74 -21.82
CA ASN A 18 -9.74 -5.93 -21.04
C ASN A 18 -10.00 -6.67 -19.72
N ASP A 19 -11.20 -6.55 -19.16
CA ASP A 19 -11.57 -7.20 -17.91
C ASP A 19 -11.75 -8.70 -18.11
N GLU A 20 -12.46 -9.13 -19.16
CA GLU A 20 -12.55 -10.55 -19.51
C GLU A 20 -11.18 -11.20 -19.78
N VAL A 21 -10.26 -10.45 -20.39
CA VAL A 21 -8.89 -10.93 -20.65
C VAL A 21 -8.08 -11.05 -19.36
N LEU A 22 -8.31 -10.16 -18.39
CA LEU A 22 -7.69 -10.22 -17.07
C LEU A 22 -8.23 -11.39 -16.25
N ASP A 23 -9.54 -11.61 -16.27
CA ASP A 23 -10.20 -12.75 -15.62
C ASP A 23 -9.70 -14.08 -16.21
N MET A 24 -9.54 -14.17 -17.53
CA MET A 24 -8.96 -15.35 -18.19
C MET A 24 -7.51 -15.61 -17.78
N ALA A 25 -6.77 -14.57 -17.42
CA ALA A 25 -5.40 -14.69 -16.92
C ALA A 25 -5.33 -14.89 -15.40
N ASN A 26 -6.49 -15.01 -14.72
CA ASN A 26 -6.62 -14.96 -13.26
C ASN A 26 -5.80 -13.82 -12.63
N THR A 27 -5.71 -12.68 -13.33
CA THR A 27 -4.84 -11.57 -12.95
C THR A 27 -5.71 -10.34 -12.67
N GLY A 28 -5.64 -9.83 -11.44
CA GLY A 28 -6.35 -8.59 -11.08
C GLY A 28 -5.72 -7.32 -11.67
N ARG A 29 -6.45 -6.19 -11.60
CA ARG A 29 -5.91 -4.87 -11.99
C ARG A 29 -4.82 -4.42 -10.99
N SER A 30 -3.55 -4.63 -11.36
CA SER A 30 -2.40 -4.37 -10.47
C SER A 30 -1.88 -2.93 -10.46
N LEU A 31 -2.35 -2.07 -11.39
CA LEU A 31 -1.81 -0.71 -11.54
C LEU A 31 -2.06 0.15 -10.28
N TYR A 32 -3.28 0.12 -9.75
CA TYR A 32 -3.63 0.88 -8.55
C TYR A 32 -2.79 0.43 -7.34
N GLY A 33 -2.69 -0.88 -7.11
CA GLY A 33 -1.86 -1.44 -6.05
C GLY A 33 -0.38 -1.06 -6.22
N THR A 34 0.14 -1.08 -7.45
CA THR A 34 1.52 -0.68 -7.74
C THR A 34 1.76 0.81 -7.45
N ILE A 35 0.84 1.67 -7.86
CA ILE A 35 0.92 3.12 -7.57
C ILE A 35 0.87 3.35 -6.06
N ARG A 36 -0.08 2.72 -5.36
CA ARG A 36 -0.23 2.84 -3.91
C ARG A 36 1.01 2.37 -3.17
N ARG A 37 1.59 1.22 -3.53
CA ARG A 37 2.85 0.73 -2.95
C ARG A 37 4.00 1.72 -3.15
N ARG A 38 4.12 2.31 -4.35
CA ARG A 38 5.17 3.32 -4.63
C ARG A 38 4.98 4.59 -3.80
N GLN A 39 3.74 5.04 -3.66
CA GLN A 39 3.40 6.18 -2.80
C GLN A 39 3.79 5.91 -1.35
N MET A 40 3.42 4.74 -0.80
CA MET A 40 3.75 4.35 0.57
C MET A 40 5.26 4.23 0.81
N LYS A 41 6.01 3.68 -0.17
CA LYS A 41 7.48 3.64 -0.08
C LYS A 41 8.08 5.04 -0.03
N PHE A 42 7.61 5.94 -0.89
CA PHE A 42 8.07 7.32 -0.91
C PHE A 42 7.73 8.08 0.38
N THR A 43 6.50 7.97 0.90
CA THR A 43 6.12 8.60 2.17
C THR A 43 6.90 8.00 3.34
N GLY A 44 7.16 6.69 3.35
CA GLY A 44 8.02 6.04 4.32
C GLY A 44 9.47 6.53 4.28
N HIS A 45 10.01 6.84 3.10
CA HIS A 45 11.33 7.46 2.98
C HIS A 45 11.35 8.89 3.52
N ILE A 46 10.34 9.70 3.19
CA ILE A 46 10.17 11.05 3.74
C ILE A 46 10.12 11.02 5.27
N TYR A 47 9.33 10.10 5.82
CA TYR A 47 9.14 9.99 7.26
C TYR A 47 10.46 9.68 7.98
N ARG A 48 11.26 8.73 7.47
CA ARG A 48 12.55 8.35 8.04
C ARG A 48 13.64 9.41 7.88
N ALA A 49 13.59 10.21 6.80
CA ALA A 49 14.55 11.27 6.56
C ALA A 49 14.46 12.42 7.58
N ARG A 50 13.35 12.52 8.35
CA ARG A 50 13.11 13.55 9.40
C ARG A 50 13.37 14.99 8.93
N GLY A 51 13.11 15.26 7.65
CA GLY A 51 13.23 16.58 7.02
C GLY A 51 12.06 17.51 7.32
N ILE A 52 11.99 18.64 6.60
CA ILE A 52 10.89 19.59 6.71
C ILE A 52 9.56 18.94 6.30
N GLU A 53 9.57 18.03 5.32
CA GLU A 53 8.34 17.33 4.91
C GLU A 53 7.81 16.41 6.01
N HIS A 54 8.68 15.79 6.82
CA HIS A 54 8.25 15.03 8.00
C HIS A 54 7.55 15.93 9.01
N LEU A 55 8.09 17.13 9.27
CA LEU A 55 7.45 18.11 10.15
C LEU A 55 6.14 18.63 9.55
N ALA A 56 6.04 18.77 8.22
CA ALA A 56 4.78 19.14 7.57
C ALA A 56 3.71 18.06 7.68
N MET A 57 4.11 16.77 7.67
CA MET A 57 3.18 15.64 7.81
C MET A 57 2.77 15.35 9.26
N THR A 58 3.70 15.49 10.21
CA THR A 58 3.49 15.11 11.63
C THR A 58 3.28 16.31 12.55
N GLY A 59 3.59 17.52 12.07
CA GLY A 59 3.55 18.74 12.85
C GLY A 59 2.13 19.03 13.34
N LYS A 60 1.95 19.00 14.65
CA LYS A 60 0.73 19.53 15.28
C LYS A 60 0.74 21.04 15.08
N ILE A 61 -0.28 21.57 14.39
CA ILE A 61 -0.54 23.01 14.41
C ILE A 61 -0.88 23.34 15.86
N ASN A 62 -0.02 24.08 16.55
CA ASN A 62 -0.37 24.67 17.84
C ASN A 62 -1.50 25.68 17.62
N GLY A 63 -2.74 25.19 17.62
CA GLY A 63 -3.92 26.02 17.70
C GLY A 63 -3.89 26.73 19.04
N LYS A 64 -4.19 28.03 19.05
CA LYS A 64 -4.60 28.70 20.28
C LYS A 64 -5.91 28.05 20.73
N LYS A 65 -5.83 27.05 21.63
CA LYS A 65 -7.00 26.42 22.28
C LYS A 65 -7.82 27.57 22.89
N SER A 66 -9.00 27.84 22.35
CA SER A 66 -9.95 28.76 23.01
C SER A 66 -10.28 28.17 24.38
N ARG A 67 -10.00 28.93 25.44
CA ARG A 67 -10.05 28.52 26.86
C ARG A 67 -11.46 28.17 27.34
N THR A 68 -12.01 27.02 26.94
CA THR A 68 -13.22 26.47 27.57
C THR A 68 -13.24 24.93 27.48
N ALA A 69 -12.50 24.26 28.36
CA ALA A 69 -12.87 22.98 29.00
C ALA A 69 -11.76 22.60 29.99
N PRO A 70 -12.08 22.06 31.19
CA PRO A 70 -11.09 21.59 32.16
C PRO A 70 -10.36 20.37 31.62
N ASP A 71 -9.06 20.30 31.93
CA ASP A 71 -8.19 19.19 31.59
C ASP A 71 -8.41 18.08 32.63
N ASP A 72 -9.12 17.02 32.25
CA ASP A 72 -9.10 15.75 32.97
C ASP A 72 -7.99 14.90 32.33
N ASP A 73 -6.85 14.85 33.04
CA ASP A 73 -5.73 13.97 32.78
C ASP A 73 -6.16 12.54 33.16
N ASP A 74 -6.55 11.74 32.17
CA ASP A 74 -6.54 10.27 32.27
C ASP A 74 -5.44 9.77 31.31
N ASP A 75 -4.21 9.76 31.85
CA ASP A 75 -3.13 8.91 31.39
C ASP A 75 -3.50 7.42 31.63
N ASP A 76 -2.85 6.55 30.87
CA ASP A 76 -2.78 5.10 31.01
C ASP A 76 -3.90 4.29 30.34
N ASP A 77 -3.65 3.84 29.12
CA ASP A 77 -3.60 2.40 28.87
C ASP A 77 -2.63 2.09 27.73
N ASP A 78 -1.67 1.26 28.11
CA ASP A 78 -0.46 0.85 27.42
C ASP A 78 -0.71 0.08 26.10
N ASP A 79 0.36 0.08 25.33
CA ASP A 79 0.69 -0.76 24.19
C ASP A 79 0.17 -2.21 24.30
N ASP A 80 -0.38 -2.74 23.20
CA ASP A 80 -0.26 -4.14 22.76
C ASP A 80 -0.99 -4.30 21.39
N ASP A 81 -0.39 -3.78 20.32
CA ASP A 81 -0.69 -4.24 18.95
C ASP A 81 0.56 -4.98 18.43
N ASP A 82 0.71 -6.22 18.89
CA ASP A 82 1.55 -7.26 18.27
C ASP A 82 0.98 -7.58 16.87
N ASP A 83 1.31 -6.76 15.87
CA ASP A 83 1.16 -7.13 14.46
C ASP A 83 2.42 -7.91 14.03
N ASP A 84 2.54 -9.14 14.54
CA ASP A 84 3.38 -10.21 13.96
C ASP A 84 2.75 -10.66 12.62
N ASP A 85 2.91 -9.84 11.57
CA ASP A 85 2.73 -10.29 10.18
C ASP A 85 4.10 -10.77 9.64
N ASP A 86 4.60 -11.87 10.22
CA ASP A 86 5.62 -12.73 9.61
C ASP A 86 4.96 -13.54 8.48
N ASP A 87 4.68 -12.88 7.35
CA ASP A 87 4.49 -13.55 6.06
C ASP A 87 5.88 -13.84 5.46
N ASP A 88 6.61 -14.77 6.08
CA ASP A 88 7.72 -15.49 5.47
C ASP A 88 7.17 -16.47 4.41
N ASP A 89 6.82 -15.93 3.24
CA ASP A 89 6.70 -16.71 2.01
C ASP A 89 8.13 -17.06 1.52
N ASP A 90 8.78 -18.00 2.21
CA ASP A 90 9.95 -18.74 1.72
C ASP A 90 9.50 -19.68 0.58
N ASP A 91 9.28 -19.12 -0.60
CA ASP A 91 9.26 -19.87 -1.86
C ASP A 91 10.71 -20.13 -2.32
N ASP A 92 11.42 -21.01 -1.60
CA ASP A 92 12.64 -21.66 -2.07
C ASP A 92 12.27 -22.73 -3.12
N ASP A 93 11.92 -22.28 -4.33
CA ASP A 93 11.93 -23.09 -5.55
C ASP A 93 13.39 -23.23 -6.05
N ASP A 94 14.20 -24.03 -5.35
CA ASP A 94 15.43 -24.60 -5.90
C ASP A 94 15.10 -25.94 -6.58
N ASP A 95 14.58 -25.84 -7.81
CA ASP A 95 14.35 -26.95 -8.73
C ASP A 95 15.56 -27.08 -9.68
N ASP A 96 16.25 -28.23 -9.55
CA ASP A 96 17.04 -28.98 -10.52
C ASP A 96 18.18 -28.31 -11.34
N GLU A 97 19.42 -28.78 -11.08
CA GLU A 97 20.36 -29.21 -12.14
C GLU A 97 21.27 -30.39 -11.71
#